data_AF-A0A5N6EQA9-F1
#
_entry.id   AF-A0A5N6EQA9-F1
#
_cell.length_a   1.000
_cell.length_b   1.000
_cell.length_c   1.000
_cell.angle_alpha   90.00
_cell.angle_beta   90.00
_cell.angle_gamma   90.00
#
_symmetry.space_group_name_H-M   'P 1'
#
loop_
_entity.id
_entity.type
_entity.pdbx_description
1 polymer ?
#
loop_
_entity_poly.entity_id
_entity_poly.type
_entity_poly.pdbx_seq_one_letter_code
_entity_poly.pdbx_strand_id
1 'polypeptide(L)'
;MQSQLMVFLKIKIDVILSRSKLTQDDKLEVKYQLQQLYMTFPAQRVWLYVKIMRNLPNFDERDFKNPIRELEVNGPEDDVAKCEFARPSFY
;
A
#
# COMPACT_ATOMS: atom_id res chain seq x y z
N MET A 1 5.67 6.30 9.86
CA MET A 1 4.54 5.95 10.76
C MET A 1 3.19 5.84 10.04
N GLN A 2 2.80 6.76 9.15
CA GLN A 2 1.46 6.72 8.51
C GLN A 2 1.27 5.61 7.45
N SER A 3 2.27 5.29 6.62
CA SER A 3 2.12 4.22 5.60
C SER A 3 1.92 2.82 6.20
N GLN A 4 2.48 2.55 7.40
CA GLN A 4 2.20 1.31 8.14
C GLN A 4 0.73 1.21 8.56
N LEU A 5 0.12 2.33 8.96
CA LEU A 5 -1.31 2.39 9.28
C LEU A 5 -2.18 2.17 8.03
N MET A 6 -1.75 2.65 6.86
CA MET A 6 -2.43 2.36 5.59
C MET A 6 -2.40 0.86 5.28
N VAL A 7 -1.24 0.20 5.43
CA VAL A 7 -1.12 -1.27 5.26
C VAL A 7 -2.02 -2.00 6.25
N PHE A 8 -2.00 -1.60 7.52
CA PHE A 8 -2.86 -2.21 8.54
C PHE A 8 -4.35 -2.04 8.26
N LEU A 9 -4.76 -0.86 7.79
CA LEU A 9 -6.13 -0.59 7.37
C LEU A 9 -6.53 -1.49 6.18
N LYS A 10 -5.65 -1.63 5.19
CA LYS A 10 -5.88 -2.53 4.05
C LYS A 10 -6.10 -3.98 4.51
N ILE A 11 -5.23 -4.49 5.38
CA ILE A 11 -5.34 -5.85 5.94
C ILE A 11 -6.66 -6.01 6.69
N LYS A 12 -7.03 -5.05 7.54
CA LYS A 12 -8.30 -5.08 8.28
C LYS A 12 -9.50 -5.12 7.35
N ILE A 13 -9.53 -4.26 6.33
CA ILE A 13 -10.61 -4.23 5.34
C ILE A 13 -10.69 -5.57 4.60
N ASP A 14 -9.56 -6.14 4.15
CA ASP A 14 -9.57 -7.44 3.47
C ASP A 14 -10.13 -8.56 4.35
N VAL A 15 -9.75 -8.61 5.63
CA VAL A 15 -10.29 -9.58 6.59
C VAL A 15 -11.79 -9.38 6.81
N ILE A 16 -12.26 -8.13 6.92
CA ILE A 16 -13.69 -7.83 7.07
C ILE A 16 -14.46 -8.22 5.81
N LEU A 17 -13.97 -7.83 4.62
CA LEU A 17 -14.63 -8.13 3.34
C LEU A 17 -14.68 -9.64 3.06
N SER A 18 -13.64 -10.39 3.43
CA SER A 18 -13.62 -11.86 3.26
C SER A 18 -14.66 -12.58 4.13
N ARG A 19 -14.98 -12.02 5.31
CA ARG A 19 -16.00 -12.56 6.23
C ARG A 19 -17.40 -11.99 6.02
N SER A 20 -17.52 -10.89 5.27
CA SER A 20 -18.78 -10.22 5.02
C SER A 20 -19.68 -10.99 4.04
N LYS A 21 -21.00 -10.84 4.22
CA LYS A 21 -22.03 -11.33 3.29
C LYS A 21 -22.33 -10.34 2.16
N LEU A 22 -21.47 -9.34 1.96
CA LEU A 22 -21.62 -8.35 0.89
C LEU A 22 -21.52 -9.02 -0.49
N THR A 23 -22.18 -8.41 -1.47
CA THR A 23 -22.02 -8.82 -2.87
C THR A 23 -20.61 -8.49 -3.37
N GLN A 24 -20.21 -9.03 -4.52
CA GLN A 24 -18.91 -8.68 -5.09
C GLN A 24 -18.84 -7.21 -5.50
N ASP A 25 -19.94 -6.65 -5.99
CA ASP A 25 -20.03 -5.25 -6.39
C ASP A 25 -19.85 -4.32 -5.17
N ASP A 26 -20.50 -4.63 -4.05
CA ASP A 26 -20.31 -3.87 -2.80
C ASP A 26 -18.88 -3.97 -2.27
N LYS A 27 -18.23 -5.15 -2.41
CA LYS A 27 -16.82 -5.32 -2.02
C LYS A 27 -15.89 -4.51 -2.90
N LEU A 28 -16.20 -4.39 -4.19
CA LEU A 28 -15.46 -3.55 -5.12
C LEU A 28 -15.63 -2.08 -4.77
N GLU A 29 -16.84 -1.66 -4.43
CA GLU A 29 -17.11 -0.28 -4.02
C GLU A 29 -16.30 0.10 -2.77
N VAL A 30 -16.27 -0.75 -1.74
CA VAL A 30 -15.43 -0.49 -0.55
C VAL A 30 -13.95 -0.37 -0.90
N LYS A 31 -13.44 -1.23 -1.79
CA LYS A 31 -12.04 -1.15 -2.25
C LYS A 31 -11.77 0.13 -3.05
N TYR A 32 -12.72 0.55 -3.88
CA TYR A 32 -12.64 1.79 -4.63
C TYR A 32 -12.60 3.00 -3.69
N GLN A 33 -13.49 3.07 -2.70
CA GLN A 33 -13.49 4.14 -1.70
C GLN A 33 -12.19 4.20 -0.90
N LEU A 34 -11.61 3.04 -0.56
CA LEU A 34 -10.29 2.97 0.07
C LEU A 34 -9.18 3.54 -0.83
N GLN A 35 -9.23 3.25 -2.14
CA GLN A 35 -8.29 3.81 -3.11
C GLN A 35 -8.45 5.33 -3.23
N GLN A 36 -9.69 5.83 -3.29
CA GLN A 36 -9.97 7.27 -3.31
C GLN A 36 -9.40 7.97 -2.06
N LEU A 37 -9.56 7.37 -0.88
CA LEU A 37 -8.94 7.87 0.34
C LEU A 37 -7.41 7.94 0.20
N TYR A 38 -6.76 6.91 -0.33
CA TYR A 38 -5.30 6.89 -0.48
C TYR A 38 -4.79 7.95 -1.46
N MET A 39 -5.56 8.27 -2.50
CA MET A 39 -5.23 9.34 -3.44
C MET A 39 -5.22 10.74 -2.80
N THR A 40 -5.84 10.92 -1.64
CA THR A 40 -5.78 12.18 -0.88
C THR A 40 -4.47 12.38 -0.11
N PHE A 41 -3.66 11.32 0.03
CA PHE A 41 -2.41 11.40 0.78
C PHE A 41 -1.23 11.85 -0.10
N PRO A 42 -0.19 12.45 0.50
CA PRO A 42 1.03 12.79 -0.22
C PRO A 42 1.60 11.59 -0.99
N ALA A 43 2.07 11.82 -2.21
CA ALA A 43 2.59 10.79 -3.11
C ALA A 43 3.68 9.93 -2.44
N GLN A 44 4.52 10.50 -1.58
CA GLN A 44 5.56 9.79 -0.85
C GLN A 44 4.99 8.73 0.10
N ARG A 45 3.84 9.01 0.72
CA ARG A 45 3.18 8.07 1.63
C ARG A 45 2.56 6.91 0.86
N VAL A 46 1.94 7.22 -0.29
CA VAL A 46 1.37 6.23 -1.20
C VAL A 46 2.46 5.37 -1.81
N TRP A 47 3.59 5.95 -2.21
CA TRP A 47 4.78 5.25 -2.69
C TRP A 47 5.28 4.23 -1.67
N LEU A 48 5.50 4.66 -0.42
CA LEU A 48 5.97 3.75 0.64
C LEU A 48 4.93 2.66 0.95
N TYR A 49 3.64 2.98 0.90
CA TYR A 49 2.58 1.98 1.02
C TYR A 49 2.68 0.93 -0.10
N VAL A 50 2.81 1.33 -1.36
CA VAL A 50 2.94 0.42 -2.51
C VAL A 50 4.21 -0.45 -2.38
N LYS A 51 5.33 0.13 -1.96
CA LYS A 51 6.58 -0.61 -1.68
C LYS A 51 6.39 -1.72 -0.65
N ILE A 52 5.69 -1.41 0.45
CA ILE A 52 5.40 -2.41 1.48
C ILE A 52 4.47 -3.49 0.91
N MET A 53 3.41 -3.11 0.20
CA MET A 53 2.46 -4.07 -0.38
C MET A 53 3.11 -5.00 -1.41
N ARG A 54 4.08 -4.52 -2.20
CA ARG A 54 4.86 -5.33 -3.15
C ARG A 54 5.64 -6.44 -2.45
N ASN A 55 6.21 -6.15 -1.28
CA ASN A 55 7.01 -7.09 -0.51
C ASN A 55 6.18 -7.93 0.48
N LEU A 56 4.90 -7.60 0.69
CA LEU A 56 4.04 -8.29 1.65
C LEU A 56 3.86 -9.78 1.35
N PRO A 57 3.72 -10.25 0.08
CA PRO A 57 3.68 -11.68 -0.22
C PRO A 57 5.00 -12.41 0.03
N ASN A 58 6.11 -11.67 0.08
CA ASN A 58 7.44 -12.21 0.34
C ASN A 58 7.74 -12.34 1.84
N PHE A 59 6.82 -11.88 2.71
CA PHE A 59 6.98 -11.92 4.15
C PHE A 59 6.83 -13.35 4.68
N ASP A 60 7.89 -13.87 5.30
CA ASP A 60 7.91 -15.10 6.07
C ASP A 60 8.17 -14.78 7.55
N GLU A 61 7.52 -15.49 8.48
CA GLU A 61 7.77 -15.30 9.92
C GLU A 61 9.26 -15.52 10.28
N ARG A 62 9.98 -16.32 9.51
CA ARG A 62 11.41 -16.56 9.72
C ARG A 62 12.29 -15.37 9.30
N ASP A 63 11.77 -14.44 8.49
CA ASP A 63 12.49 -13.22 8.08
C ASP A 63 12.82 -12.31 9.28
N PHE A 64 12.13 -12.44 10.41
CA PHE A 64 12.44 -11.70 11.64
C PHE A 64 13.81 -12.00 12.22
N LYS A 65 14.37 -13.18 11.92
CA LYS A 65 15.67 -13.62 12.46
C LYS A 65 16.76 -13.54 11.40
N ASN A 66 16.46 -13.97 10.17
CA ASN A 66 17.37 -13.92 9.04
C ASN A 66 16.56 -13.56 7.78
N PRO A 67 16.96 -12.54 7.01
CA PRO A 67 16.32 -12.25 5.73
C PRO A 67 16.47 -13.45 4.79
N ILE A 68 15.36 -14.11 4.45
CA ILE A 68 15.35 -15.28 3.56
C ILE A 68 15.31 -14.83 2.10
N ARG A 69 14.75 -13.65 1.84
CA ARG A 69 14.58 -13.10 0.49
C ARG A 69 15.03 -11.64 0.45
N GLU A 70 15.61 -11.25 -0.66
CA GLU A 70 15.90 -9.84 -0.92
C GLU A 70 14.60 -9.05 -1.11
N LEU A 71 14.61 -7.81 -0.64
CA LEU A 71 13.49 -6.91 -0.86
C LEU A 71 13.48 -6.43 -2.31
N GLU A 72 12.30 -6.41 -2.92
CA GLU A 72 12.09 -5.76 -4.21
C GLU A 72 12.08 -4.25 -4.01
N VAL A 73 13.27 -3.66 -4.04
CA VAL A 73 13.48 -2.22 -3.83
C VAL A 73 13.09 -1.40 -5.04
N ASN A 74 13.17 -1.95 -6.27
CA ASN A 74 12.86 -1.24 -7.50
C ASN A 74 11.47 -1.61 -8.02
N GLY A 75 10.70 -0.62 -8.47
CA GLY A 75 9.40 -0.83 -9.08
C GLY A 75 8.86 0.43 -9.79
N PRO A 76 7.86 0.28 -10.67
CA PRO A 76 7.22 1.39 -11.39
C PRO A 76 6.73 2.55 -10.51
N GLU A 77 6.41 2.28 -9.24
CA GLU A 77 6.05 3.32 -8.26
C GLU A 77 7.18 4.33 -8.01
N ASP A 78 8.45 3.95 -8.21
CA ASP A 78 9.59 4.84 -8.00
C ASP A 78 9.62 6.00 -8.99
N ASP A 79 9.18 5.76 -10.22
CA ASP A 79 9.19 6.78 -11.27
C ASP A 79 8.10 7.83 -11.04
N VAL A 80 6.95 7.41 -10.50
CA VAL A 80 5.87 8.30 -10.08
C VAL A 80 6.32 9.18 -8.91
N ALA A 81 6.99 8.59 -7.92
CA ALA A 81 7.52 9.34 -6.79
C ALA A 81 8.54 10.39 -7.24
N LYS A 82 9.50 10.02 -8.09
CA LYS A 82 10.52 10.92 -8.64
C LYS A 82 9.93 12.12 -9.39
N CYS A 83 8.84 11.92 -10.14
CA CYS A 83 8.18 13.02 -10.87
C CYS A 83 7.56 14.07 -9.92
N GLU A 84 6.98 13.66 -8.79
CA GLU A 84 6.44 14.59 -7.79
C GLU A 84 7.55 15.31 -7.02
N PHE A 85 8.72 14.70 -6.83
CA PHE A 85 9.89 15.35 -6.23
C PHE A 85 10.56 16.38 -7.15
N ALA A 86 10.43 16.22 -8.48
CA ALA A 86 11.01 17.13 -9.46
C ALA A 86 10.17 18.39 -9.70
N ARG A 87 8.94 18.47 -9.18
CA ARG A 87 8.13 19.69 -9.22
C ARG A 87 8.66 20.68 -8.18
N PRO A 88 9.15 21.87 -8.57
CA PRO A 88 9.46 22.91 -7.62
C PRO A 88 8.19 23.22 -6.83
N SER A 89 8.27 23.21 -5.51
CA SER A 89 7.22 23.77 -4.68
C SER A 89 7.23 25.28 -4.89
N PHE A 90 6.45 25.74 -5.88
CA PHE A 90 6.13 27.16 -5.99
C PHE A 90 5.14 27.47 -4.85
N TYR A 91 5.68 27.98 -3.74
CA TYR A 91 4.94 28.75 -2.75
C TYR A 91 5.03 30.22 -3.11
#